data_AF-A0A1J5SIH9-F1
#
_entry.id   AF-A0A1J5SIH9-F1
#
_cell.length_a   1.000
_cell.length_b   1.000
_cell.length_c   1.000
_cell.angle_alpha   90.00
_cell.angle_beta   90.00
_cell.angle_gamma   90.00
#
_symmetry.space_group_name_H-M   'P 1'
#
loop_
_entity.id
_entity.type
_entity.pdbx_description
1 polymer ?
#
loop_
_entity_poly.entity_id
_entity_poly.type
_entity_poly.pdbx_seq_one_letter_code
_entity_poly.pdbx_strand_id
1 'polypeptide(L)'
;MKYEHDRHASEEILRLLIQKMAEHPAAFTPQNYAVWYEYVTGINPALSETITRQLDNGERLDDATIEGLYLKYVSECNMDVEWALREDIRQLLRKLAESTKETDDQAHRFDTSLHAYGDTLKQNPDPARLVDLIKNMADDTSRMIGSMQDLQSELAASKQKVDKLHLELQSARGEALIDPLTGILNRRGFENSAKIALSNQAALGSGICLLMVDIDHFKTINDTYGHLFGDKVIRAVANTLKSKVRGQDSVGRMGGEEFALLLAETDISGALTVAENMRKTVEGCQIHRVDAQEKIGGITISIGVAECTSGDSLLDLLGHADKALYVSKKQGRNRTTVYADIKAP
;
A
#
# COMPACT_ATOMS: atom_id res chain seq x y z
N MET A 1 -12.32 -19.39 -20.74
CA MET A 1 -12.21 -19.46 -19.24
C MET A 1 -10.83 -20.04 -18.96
N LYS A 2 -10.07 -19.65 -17.93
CA LYS A 2 -8.69 -20.18 -17.73
C LYS A 2 -8.64 -21.70 -17.54
N TYR A 3 -9.77 -22.33 -17.16
CA TYR A 3 -9.91 -23.75 -16.90
C TYR A 3 -11.01 -24.34 -17.78
N GLU A 4 -10.63 -25.15 -18.78
CA GLU A 4 -11.56 -25.76 -19.74
C GLU A 4 -11.44 -27.29 -19.64
N HIS A 5 -12.11 -27.85 -18.62
CA HIS A 5 -12.23 -29.29 -18.45
C HIS A 5 -13.70 -29.68 -18.41
N ASP A 6 -14.05 -30.77 -19.09
CA ASP A 6 -15.37 -31.37 -18.94
C ASP A 6 -15.54 -31.96 -17.52
N ARG A 7 -16.77 -32.36 -17.19
CA ARG A 7 -17.09 -32.87 -15.85
C ARG A 7 -16.28 -34.12 -15.50
N HIS A 8 -16.07 -35.03 -16.46
CA HIS A 8 -15.37 -36.29 -16.22
C HIS A 8 -13.87 -36.04 -15.95
N ALA A 9 -13.23 -35.22 -16.77
CA ALA A 9 -11.84 -34.80 -16.57
C ALA A 9 -11.65 -34.05 -15.24
N SER A 10 -12.60 -33.20 -14.86
CA SER A 10 -12.56 -32.48 -13.58
C SER A 10 -12.67 -33.41 -12.37
N GLU A 11 -13.45 -34.49 -12.45
CA GLU A 11 -13.57 -35.50 -11.39
C GLU A 11 -12.27 -36.31 -11.22
N GLU A 12 -11.57 -36.64 -12.31
CA GLU A 12 -10.26 -37.31 -12.25
C GLU A 12 -9.18 -36.40 -11.65
N ILE A 13 -9.12 -35.14 -12.09
CA ILE A 13 -8.18 -34.13 -11.56
C ILE A 13 -8.40 -33.95 -10.05
N LEU A 14 -9.66 -33.86 -9.60
CA LEU A 14 -9.99 -33.70 -8.18
C LEU A 14 -9.52 -34.88 -7.32
N ARG A 15 -9.64 -36.13 -7.82
CA ARG A 15 -9.14 -37.31 -7.10
C ARG A 15 -7.62 -37.28 -6.93
N LEU A 16 -6.90 -36.97 -8.01
CA LEU A 16 -5.44 -36.90 -8.00
C LEU A 16 -4.93 -35.75 -7.12
N LEU A 17 -5.65 -34.62 -7.13
CA LEU A 17 -5.43 -33.46 -6.26
C LEU A 17 -5.46 -33.83 -4.78
N ILE A 18 -6.57 -34.43 -4.33
CA ILE A 18 -6.77 -34.77 -2.93
C ILE A 18 -5.71 -35.79 -2.47
N GLN A 19 -5.36 -36.75 -3.33
CA GLN A 19 -4.30 -37.71 -3.03
C GLN A 19 -2.95 -37.04 -2.79
N LYS A 20 -2.54 -36.13 -3.69
CA LYS A 20 -1.27 -35.40 -3.55
C LYS A 20 -1.27 -34.44 -2.37
N MET A 21 -2.35 -33.68 -2.17
CA MET A 21 -2.49 -32.74 -1.05
C MET A 21 -2.38 -33.45 0.31
N ALA A 22 -2.92 -34.67 0.44
CA ALA A 22 -2.88 -35.44 1.67
C ALA A 22 -1.47 -35.90 2.08
N GLU A 23 -0.50 -35.89 1.16
CA GLU A 23 0.91 -36.21 1.45
C GLU A 23 1.65 -35.04 2.14
N HIS A 24 1.01 -33.87 2.21
CA HIS A 24 1.58 -32.62 2.68
C HIS A 24 0.86 -32.05 3.91
N PRO A 25 1.57 -31.32 4.78
CA PRO A 25 1.02 -30.76 6.02
C PRO A 25 0.10 -29.56 5.80
N ALA A 26 0.07 -28.96 4.61
CA ALA A 26 -0.80 -27.83 4.30
C ALA A 26 -2.30 -28.19 4.38
N ALA A 27 -3.10 -27.28 4.92
CA ALA A 27 -4.54 -27.40 5.06
C ALA A 27 -5.25 -27.36 3.70
N PHE A 28 -6.43 -28.00 3.61
CA PHE A 28 -7.25 -28.04 2.40
C PHE A 28 -8.00 -26.72 2.15
N THR A 29 -7.24 -25.63 1.95
CA THR A 29 -7.74 -24.29 1.66
C THR A 29 -7.97 -24.09 0.16
N PRO A 30 -8.84 -23.15 -0.26
CA PRO A 30 -9.04 -22.83 -1.67
C PRO A 30 -7.75 -22.50 -2.43
N GLN A 31 -6.79 -21.84 -1.77
CA GLN A 31 -5.47 -21.51 -2.33
C GLN A 31 -4.64 -22.77 -2.60
N ASN A 32 -4.65 -23.71 -1.64
CA ASN A 32 -3.97 -24.99 -1.78
C ASN A 32 -4.54 -25.78 -2.97
N TYR A 33 -5.87 -25.83 -3.09
CA TYR A 33 -6.53 -26.43 -4.25
C TYR A 33 -6.08 -25.81 -5.56
N ALA A 34 -6.02 -24.47 -5.65
CA ALA A 34 -5.62 -23.79 -6.89
C ALA A 34 -4.17 -24.09 -7.30
N VAL A 35 -3.22 -24.10 -6.33
CA VAL A 35 -1.81 -24.45 -6.57
C VAL A 35 -1.67 -25.86 -7.11
N TRP A 36 -2.26 -26.83 -6.42
CA TRP A 36 -2.16 -28.21 -6.87
C TRP A 36 -2.94 -28.46 -8.17
N TYR A 37 -4.02 -27.73 -8.41
CA TYR A 37 -4.79 -27.85 -9.64
C TYR A 37 -3.94 -27.45 -10.84
N GLU A 38 -3.30 -26.28 -10.79
CA GLU A 38 -2.39 -25.82 -11.86
C GLU A 38 -1.16 -26.74 -12.02
N TYR A 39 -0.68 -27.35 -10.93
CA TYR A 39 0.38 -28.36 -10.98
C TYR A 39 -0.04 -29.65 -11.70
N VAL A 40 -1.17 -30.24 -11.28
CA VAL A 40 -1.66 -31.52 -11.80
C VAL A 40 -2.08 -31.40 -13.26
N THR A 41 -2.67 -30.27 -13.63
CA THR A 41 -3.08 -29.99 -15.01
C THR A 41 -1.93 -29.53 -15.91
N GLY A 42 -0.79 -29.14 -15.32
CA GLY A 42 0.36 -28.63 -16.06
C GLY A 42 0.13 -27.27 -16.72
N ILE A 43 -0.94 -26.56 -16.37
CA ILE A 43 -1.29 -25.25 -16.95
C ILE A 43 -0.19 -24.21 -16.66
N ASN A 44 0.54 -24.38 -15.55
CA ASN A 44 1.61 -23.47 -15.13
C ASN A 44 2.97 -24.20 -15.06
N PRO A 45 3.77 -24.16 -16.14
CA PRO A 45 5.05 -24.88 -16.20
C PRO A 45 6.07 -24.42 -15.13
N ALA A 46 6.11 -23.11 -14.84
CA ALA A 46 7.06 -22.54 -13.87
C ALA A 46 6.72 -22.95 -12.42
N LEU A 47 5.43 -22.96 -12.08
CA LEU A 47 4.95 -23.54 -10.82
C LEU A 47 5.30 -25.03 -10.75
N SER A 48 5.06 -25.75 -11.84
CA SER A 48 5.21 -27.20 -11.86
C SER A 48 6.66 -27.64 -11.70
N GLU A 49 7.59 -26.94 -12.33
CA GLU A 49 9.02 -27.19 -12.15
C GLU A 49 9.45 -26.87 -10.72
N THR A 50 8.93 -25.79 -10.13
CA THR A 50 9.25 -25.39 -8.74
C THR A 50 8.77 -26.44 -7.74
N ILE A 51 7.51 -26.89 -7.85
CA ILE A 51 6.95 -27.93 -6.98
C ILE A 51 7.72 -29.24 -7.17
N THR A 52 7.95 -29.67 -8.41
CA THR A 52 8.69 -30.92 -8.69
C THR A 52 10.06 -30.91 -8.04
N ARG A 53 10.80 -29.80 -8.15
CA ARG A 53 12.11 -29.64 -7.52
C ARG A 53 12.05 -29.73 -5.99
N GLN A 54 11.04 -29.15 -5.35
CA GLN A 54 10.85 -29.23 -3.90
C GLN A 54 10.51 -30.65 -3.46
N LEU A 55 9.66 -31.35 -4.22
CA LEU A 55 9.31 -32.75 -3.95
C LEU A 55 10.52 -33.68 -4.15
N ASP A 56 11.32 -33.48 -5.19
CA ASP A 56 12.54 -34.24 -5.44
C ASP A 56 13.59 -34.06 -4.34
N ASN A 57 13.60 -32.88 -3.70
CA ASN A 57 14.42 -32.60 -2.52
C ASN A 57 13.84 -33.20 -1.21
N GLY A 58 12.69 -33.85 -1.27
CA GLY A 58 12.01 -34.43 -0.11
C GLY A 58 11.31 -33.41 0.80
N GLU A 59 11.08 -32.18 0.31
CA GLU A 59 10.39 -31.14 1.08
C GLU A 59 8.88 -31.43 1.16
N ARG A 60 8.29 -31.13 2.32
CA ARG A 60 6.84 -31.18 2.53
C ARG A 60 6.28 -29.77 2.53
N LEU A 61 5.34 -29.49 1.63
CA LEU A 61 4.74 -28.17 1.47
C LEU A 61 3.76 -27.87 2.63
N ASP A 62 4.09 -26.90 3.46
CA ASP A 62 3.22 -26.39 4.53
C ASP A 62 2.37 -25.20 4.06
N ASP A 63 1.51 -24.68 4.94
CA ASP A 63 0.59 -23.59 4.63
C ASP A 63 1.32 -22.34 4.12
N ALA A 64 2.45 -21.98 4.74
CA ALA A 64 3.26 -20.83 4.34
C ALA A 64 3.89 -21.01 2.95
N THR A 65 4.36 -22.22 2.65
CA THR A 65 4.94 -22.54 1.34
C THR A 65 3.88 -22.51 0.25
N ILE A 66 2.70 -23.09 0.51
CA ILE A 66 1.57 -23.07 -0.42
C ILE A 66 1.07 -21.64 -0.67
N GLU A 67 0.97 -20.81 0.36
CA GLU A 67 0.60 -19.40 0.22
C GLU A 67 1.62 -18.64 -0.64
N GLY A 68 2.92 -18.86 -0.42
CA GLY A 68 3.98 -18.28 -1.25
C GLY A 68 3.90 -18.72 -2.72
N LEU A 69 3.65 -20.00 -2.99
CA LEU A 69 3.49 -20.53 -4.36
C LEU A 69 2.23 -19.96 -5.03
N TYR A 70 1.12 -19.86 -4.30
CA TYR A 70 -0.13 -19.29 -4.78
C TYR A 70 0.05 -17.83 -5.19
N LEU A 71 0.63 -17.00 -4.32
CA LEU A 71 0.87 -15.59 -4.59
C LEU A 71 1.84 -15.37 -5.75
N LYS A 72 2.85 -16.24 -5.88
CA LYS A 72 3.90 -16.10 -6.88
C LYS A 72 3.48 -16.55 -8.28
N TYR A 73 2.68 -17.62 -8.38
CA TYR A 73 2.45 -18.29 -9.66
C TYR A 73 0.98 -18.41 -10.07
N VAL A 74 0.04 -18.51 -9.13
CA VAL A 74 -1.37 -18.83 -9.40
C VAL A 74 -2.26 -17.60 -9.37
N SER A 75 -2.00 -16.67 -8.44
CA SER A 75 -2.73 -15.42 -8.30
C SER A 75 -2.68 -14.63 -9.60
N GLU A 76 -3.85 -14.48 -10.24
CA GLU A 76 -4.02 -13.75 -11.51
C GLU A 76 -3.63 -12.27 -11.42
N CYS A 77 -3.37 -11.74 -10.22
CA CYS A 77 -3.00 -10.33 -10.03
C CYS A 77 -1.66 -9.91 -10.63
N ASN A 78 -0.79 -10.80 -11.16
CA ASN A 78 0.58 -10.40 -11.54
C ASN A 78 1.01 -10.57 -13.01
N MET A 79 0.50 -11.51 -13.82
CA MET A 79 1.13 -11.73 -15.15
C MET A 79 0.78 -10.68 -16.22
N ASP A 80 -0.48 -10.31 -16.39
CA ASP A 80 -0.87 -9.33 -17.43
C ASP A 80 -0.44 -7.91 -17.09
N VAL A 81 -0.47 -7.55 -15.80
CA VAL A 81 -0.06 -6.22 -15.34
C VAL A 81 1.46 -6.07 -15.34
N GLU A 82 2.23 -7.07 -14.90
CA GLU A 82 3.69 -6.98 -14.98
C GLU A 82 4.17 -6.98 -16.43
N TRP A 83 3.53 -7.74 -17.33
CA TRP A 83 3.90 -7.72 -18.76
C TRP A 83 3.58 -6.36 -19.41
N ALA A 84 2.37 -5.83 -19.20
CA ALA A 84 1.97 -4.52 -19.71
C ALA A 84 2.87 -3.40 -19.15
N LEU A 85 3.17 -3.43 -17.84
CA LEU A 85 4.07 -2.47 -17.21
C LEU A 85 5.49 -2.55 -17.76
N ARG A 86 6.02 -3.77 -17.95
CA ARG A 86 7.38 -3.98 -18.47
C ARG A 86 7.49 -3.47 -19.91
N GLU A 87 6.44 -3.61 -20.71
CA GLU A 87 6.41 -3.08 -22.07
C GLU A 87 6.26 -1.56 -22.08
N ASP A 88 5.40 -0.98 -21.24
CA ASP A 88 5.26 0.47 -21.08
C ASP A 88 6.58 1.14 -20.64
N ILE A 89 7.30 0.55 -19.68
CA ILE A 89 8.63 1.02 -19.25
C ILE A 89 9.66 0.91 -20.39
N ARG A 90 9.63 -0.18 -21.18
CA ARG A 90 10.53 -0.32 -22.33
C ARG A 90 10.28 0.72 -23.40
N GLN A 91 9.02 1.03 -23.69
CA GLN A 91 8.66 2.06 -24.67
C GLN A 91 9.14 3.44 -24.21
N LEU A 92 8.94 3.78 -22.92
CA LEU A 92 9.45 5.02 -22.34
C LEU A 92 10.97 5.14 -22.46
N LEU A 93 11.71 4.09 -22.11
CA LEU A 93 13.17 4.09 -22.19
C LEU A 93 13.68 4.25 -23.63
N ARG A 94 13.00 3.64 -24.61
CA ARG A 94 13.34 3.82 -26.03
C ARG A 94 13.13 5.27 -26.48
N LYS A 95 11.99 5.86 -26.16
CA LYS A 95 11.64 7.23 -26.53
C LYS A 95 12.61 8.26 -25.94
N LEU A 96 12.97 8.07 -24.66
CA LEU A 96 13.99 8.89 -24.00
C LEU A 96 15.36 8.74 -24.65
N ALA A 97 15.78 7.50 -24.96
CA ALA A 97 17.07 7.26 -25.60
C ALA A 97 17.17 7.90 -27.00
N GLU A 98 16.08 7.88 -27.77
CA GLU A 98 16.00 8.50 -29.09
C GLU A 98 16.07 10.04 -29.00
N SER A 99 15.25 10.66 -28.15
CA SER A 99 15.27 12.12 -27.95
C SER A 99 16.61 12.63 -27.38
N THR A 100 17.24 11.85 -26.49
CA THR A 100 18.58 12.19 -25.95
C THR A 100 19.63 12.14 -27.05
N LYS A 101 19.60 11.10 -27.91
CA LYS A 101 20.53 10.97 -29.02
C LYS A 101 20.37 12.10 -30.05
N GLU A 102 19.13 12.46 -30.38
CA GLU A 102 18.87 13.59 -31.29
C GLU A 102 19.43 14.91 -30.75
N THR A 103 19.25 15.15 -29.45
CA THR A 103 19.78 16.35 -28.79
C THR A 103 21.31 16.33 -28.73
N ASP A 104 21.92 15.17 -28.49
CA ASP A 104 23.38 15.00 -28.49
C ASP A 104 23.99 15.26 -29.88
N ASP A 105 23.36 14.72 -30.94
CA ASP A 105 23.75 14.98 -32.33
C ASP A 105 23.63 16.47 -32.68
N GLN A 106 22.58 17.16 -32.21
CA GLN A 106 22.41 18.60 -32.41
C GLN A 106 23.43 19.43 -31.63
N ALA A 107 23.73 19.05 -30.39
CA ALA A 107 24.75 19.70 -29.57
C ALA A 107 26.13 19.59 -30.22
N HIS A 108 26.48 18.41 -30.74
CA HIS A 108 27.73 18.20 -31.48
C HIS A 108 27.82 19.03 -32.76
N ARG A 109 26.72 19.15 -33.53
CA ARG A 109 26.68 20.01 -34.72
C ARG A 109 26.82 21.49 -34.35
N PHE A 110 26.13 21.93 -33.31
CA PHE A 110 26.21 23.30 -32.81
C PHE A 110 27.63 23.66 -32.38
N ASP A 111 28.31 22.77 -31.64
CA ASP A 111 29.71 22.94 -31.25
C ASP A 111 30.65 23.04 -32.46
N THR A 112 30.45 22.18 -33.47
CA THR A 112 31.24 22.21 -34.72
C THR A 112 31.04 23.52 -35.47
N SER A 113 29.79 23.99 -35.59
CA SER A 113 29.45 25.28 -36.20
C SER A 113 30.09 26.45 -35.45
N LEU A 114 30.03 26.46 -34.10
CA LEU A 114 30.65 27.49 -33.27
C LEU A 114 32.16 27.62 -33.52
N HIS A 115 32.88 26.50 -33.64
CA HIS A 115 34.31 26.50 -33.97
C HIS A 115 34.54 27.10 -35.37
N ALA A 116 33.75 26.70 -36.37
CA ALA A 116 33.85 27.22 -37.73
C ALA A 116 33.55 28.73 -37.81
N TYR A 117 32.59 29.21 -37.02
CA TYR A 117 32.29 30.64 -36.90
C TYR A 117 33.46 31.41 -36.29
N GLY A 118 34.04 30.88 -35.22
CA GLY A 118 35.23 31.45 -34.58
C GLY A 118 36.42 31.57 -35.53
N ASP A 119 36.67 30.55 -36.35
CA ASP A 119 37.77 30.56 -37.32
C ASP A 119 37.51 31.51 -38.49
N THR A 120 36.26 31.63 -38.95
CA THR A 120 35.88 32.59 -39.99
C THR A 120 36.04 34.03 -39.49
N LEU A 121 35.66 34.32 -38.23
CA LEU A 121 35.83 35.65 -37.63
C LEU A 121 37.31 36.07 -37.53
N LYS A 122 38.22 35.12 -37.24
CA LYS A 122 39.68 35.39 -37.22
C LYS A 122 40.25 35.79 -38.57
N GLN A 123 39.58 35.46 -39.68
CA GLN A 123 40.05 35.77 -41.03
C GLN A 123 39.70 37.19 -41.50
N ASN A 124 39.13 38.05 -40.63
CA ASN A 124 38.64 39.39 -40.97
C ASN A 124 37.73 39.38 -42.22
N PRO A 125 36.58 38.69 -42.16
CA PRO A 125 35.67 38.57 -43.28
C PRO A 125 35.05 39.92 -43.65
N ASP A 126 34.63 40.04 -44.91
CA ASP A 126 33.92 41.23 -45.38
C ASP A 126 32.54 41.40 -44.71
N PRO A 127 31.91 42.58 -44.81
CA PRO A 127 30.61 42.84 -44.20
C PRO A 127 29.48 41.92 -44.66
N ALA A 128 29.52 41.41 -45.90
CA ALA A 128 28.48 40.51 -46.40
C ALA A 128 28.59 39.13 -45.74
N ARG A 129 29.80 38.61 -45.61
CA ARG A 129 30.10 37.35 -44.90
C ARG A 129 29.77 37.43 -43.41
N LEU A 130 29.95 38.59 -42.77
CA LEU A 130 29.53 38.82 -41.38
C LEU A 130 28.02 38.69 -41.20
N VAL A 131 27.22 39.24 -42.12
CA VAL A 131 25.76 39.13 -42.07
C VAL A 131 25.30 37.68 -42.23
N ASP A 132 25.91 36.92 -43.14
CA ASP A 132 25.60 35.50 -43.32
C ASP A 132 25.99 34.66 -42.10
N LEU A 133 27.11 34.98 -41.45
CA LEU A 133 27.57 34.28 -40.26
C LEU A 133 26.62 34.50 -39.06
N ILE A 134 26.14 35.72 -38.86
CA ILE A 134 25.15 36.05 -37.82
C ILE A 134 23.83 35.32 -38.08
N LYS A 135 23.37 35.24 -39.33
CA LYS A 135 22.16 34.47 -39.70
C LYS A 135 22.32 32.99 -39.37
N ASN A 136 23.44 32.39 -39.79
CA ASN A 136 23.69 30.98 -39.54
C ASN A 136 23.81 30.67 -38.05
N MET A 137 24.45 31.55 -37.27
CA MET A 137 24.50 31.46 -35.80
C MET A 137 23.11 31.56 -35.16
N ALA A 138 22.27 32.48 -35.62
CA ALA A 138 20.91 32.64 -35.11
C ALA A 138 20.05 31.41 -35.42
N ASP A 139 20.19 30.85 -36.61
CA ASP A 139 19.51 29.62 -37.04
C ASP A 139 19.96 28.41 -36.22
N ASP A 140 21.28 28.23 -36.05
CA ASP A 140 21.86 27.16 -35.23
C ASP A 140 21.45 27.25 -33.75
N THR A 141 21.44 28.47 -33.20
CA THR A 141 21.00 28.70 -31.82
C THR A 141 19.51 28.40 -31.66
N SER A 142 18.68 28.81 -32.62
CA SER A 142 17.24 28.53 -32.60
C SER A 142 16.95 27.03 -32.69
N ARG A 143 17.72 26.29 -33.51
CA ARG A 143 17.65 24.82 -33.59
C ARG A 143 18.01 24.16 -32.26
N MET A 144 19.10 24.60 -31.61
CA MET A 144 19.54 24.05 -30.33
C MET A 144 18.52 24.29 -29.21
N ILE A 145 17.96 25.51 -29.14
CA ILE A 145 16.92 25.85 -28.16
C ILE A 145 15.67 24.98 -28.37
N GLY A 146 15.23 24.79 -29.62
CA GLY A 146 14.10 23.91 -29.95
C GLY A 146 14.33 22.47 -29.49
N SER A 147 15.49 21.89 -29.84
CA SER A 147 15.85 20.52 -29.43
C SER A 147 15.90 20.36 -27.90
N MET A 148 16.40 21.37 -27.19
CA MET A 148 16.48 21.34 -25.72
C MET A 148 15.09 21.44 -25.07
N GLN A 149 14.17 22.22 -25.66
CA GLN A 149 12.78 22.32 -25.22
C GLN A 149 12.02 21.00 -25.47
N ASP A 150 12.24 20.35 -26.60
CA ASP A 150 11.63 19.06 -26.93
C ASP A 150 12.07 17.97 -25.93
N LEU A 151 13.37 17.91 -25.62
CA LEU A 151 13.87 16.97 -24.60
C LEU A 151 13.29 17.26 -23.21
N GLN A 152 13.17 18.53 -22.82
CA GLN A 152 12.54 18.91 -21.54
C GLN A 152 11.06 18.48 -21.47
N SER A 153 10.33 18.66 -22.57
CA SER A 153 8.93 18.24 -22.69
C SER A 153 8.80 16.71 -22.57
N GLU A 154 9.66 15.96 -23.29
CA GLU A 154 9.65 14.50 -23.26
C GLU A 154 10.05 13.95 -21.88
N LEU A 155 11.01 14.58 -21.21
CA LEU A 155 11.40 14.24 -19.84
C LEU A 155 10.25 14.48 -18.84
N ALA A 156 9.53 15.59 -18.97
CA ALA A 156 8.36 15.90 -18.14
C ALA A 156 7.22 14.91 -18.38
N ALA A 157 6.94 14.55 -19.64
CA ALA A 157 5.93 13.56 -20.01
C ALA A 157 6.30 12.16 -19.48
N SER A 158 7.57 11.76 -19.62
CA SER A 158 8.07 10.49 -19.09
C SER A 158 7.95 10.42 -17.57
N LYS A 159 8.26 11.51 -16.86
CA LYS A 159 8.09 11.58 -15.40
C LYS A 159 6.64 11.35 -14.99
N GLN A 160 5.69 12.05 -15.61
CA GLN A 160 4.26 11.87 -15.33
C GLN A 160 3.78 10.44 -15.61
N LYS A 161 4.26 9.82 -16.70
CA LYS A 161 3.91 8.44 -17.05
C LYS A 161 4.49 7.45 -16.04
N VAL A 162 5.73 7.64 -15.56
CA VAL A 162 6.32 6.84 -14.48
C VAL A 162 5.50 6.96 -13.20
N ASP A 163 5.10 8.17 -12.79
CA ASP A 163 4.26 8.38 -11.60
C ASP A 163 2.90 7.67 -11.73
N LYS A 164 2.28 7.75 -12.92
CA LYS A 164 1.01 7.05 -13.21
C LYS A 164 1.17 5.53 -13.15
N LEU A 165 2.21 4.98 -13.77
CA LEU A 165 2.51 3.55 -13.73
C LEU A 165 2.80 3.06 -12.31
N HIS A 166 3.43 3.90 -11.47
CA HIS A 166 3.66 3.60 -10.06
C HIS A 166 2.35 3.46 -9.29
N LEU A 167 1.38 4.34 -9.57
CA LEU A 167 0.03 4.30 -8.97
C LEU A 167 -0.77 3.10 -9.48
N GLU A 168 -0.73 2.81 -10.78
CA GLU A 168 -1.38 1.63 -11.37
C GLU A 168 -0.79 0.33 -10.83
N LEU A 169 0.54 0.26 -10.66
CA LEU A 169 1.24 -0.86 -10.04
C LEU A 169 0.86 -1.04 -8.56
N GLN A 170 0.73 0.05 -7.80
CA GLN A 170 0.23 -0.01 -6.42
C GLN A 170 -1.20 -0.54 -6.36
N SER A 171 -2.07 -0.06 -7.26
CA SER A 171 -3.46 -0.51 -7.33
C SER A 171 -3.57 -1.98 -7.74
N ALA A 172 -2.74 -2.44 -8.68
CA ALA A 172 -2.78 -3.80 -9.21
C ALA A 172 -2.09 -4.85 -8.33
N ARG A 173 -1.03 -4.47 -7.60
CA ARG A 173 -0.32 -5.35 -6.66
C ARG A 173 -1.16 -5.78 -5.44
N GLY A 174 -2.39 -5.29 -5.29
CA GLY A 174 -3.23 -5.71 -4.18
C GLY A 174 -2.67 -5.26 -2.83
N GLU A 175 -2.12 -4.05 -2.74
CA GLU A 175 -2.04 -3.39 -1.44
C GLU A 175 -3.44 -2.91 -1.08
N ALA A 176 -4.32 -3.84 -0.71
CA ALA A 176 -5.64 -3.49 -0.23
C ALA A 176 -5.44 -2.51 0.94
N LEU A 177 -5.69 -1.21 0.74
CA LEU A 177 -5.64 -0.21 1.81
C LEU A 177 -6.70 -0.49 2.89
N ILE A 178 -7.51 -1.52 2.67
CA ILE A 178 -8.60 -2.00 3.49
C ILE A 178 -8.18 -3.33 4.13
N ASP A 179 -8.38 -3.44 5.44
CA ASP A 179 -8.25 -4.68 6.17
C ASP A 179 -9.38 -5.65 5.77
N PRO A 180 -9.08 -6.86 5.29
CA PRO A 180 -10.09 -7.77 4.73
C PRO A 180 -11.04 -8.34 5.79
N LEU A 181 -10.65 -8.37 7.06
CA LEU A 181 -11.51 -8.84 8.15
C LEU A 181 -12.59 -7.81 8.50
N THR A 182 -12.21 -6.53 8.56
CA THR A 182 -13.01 -5.46 9.16
C THR A 182 -13.60 -4.47 8.17
N GLY A 183 -13.04 -4.35 6.97
CA GLY A 183 -13.48 -3.38 5.96
C GLY A 183 -13.21 -1.91 6.31
N ILE A 184 -12.34 -1.65 7.30
CA ILE A 184 -11.73 -0.33 7.57
C ILE A 184 -10.33 -0.28 6.97
N LEU A 185 -9.62 0.85 7.08
CA LEU A 185 -8.26 0.94 6.56
C LEU A 185 -7.34 -0.09 7.25
N ASN A 186 -6.41 -0.69 6.52
CA ASN A 186 -5.28 -1.37 7.17
C ASN A 186 -4.23 -0.35 7.61
N ARG A 187 -3.18 -0.80 8.30
CA ARG A 187 -2.09 0.07 8.77
C ARG A 187 -1.58 1.04 7.70
N ARG A 188 -1.33 0.55 6.49
CA ARG A 188 -0.82 1.36 5.38
C ARG A 188 -1.86 2.37 4.87
N GLY A 189 -3.11 1.94 4.73
CA GLY A 189 -4.23 2.82 4.38
C GLY A 189 -4.42 3.95 5.38
N PHE A 190 -4.32 3.63 6.68
CA PHE A 190 -4.38 4.61 7.75
C PHE A 190 -3.22 5.59 7.69
N GLU A 191 -1.97 5.10 7.60
CA GLU A 191 -0.79 5.95 7.52
C GLU A 191 -0.84 6.90 6.32
N ASN A 192 -1.33 6.44 5.17
CA ASN A 192 -1.53 7.28 3.99
C ASN A 192 -2.58 8.36 4.23
N SER A 193 -3.76 7.98 4.74
CA SER A 193 -4.84 8.92 5.05
C SER A 193 -4.40 9.96 6.08
N ALA A 194 -3.67 9.54 7.10
CA ALA A 194 -3.22 10.42 8.17
C ALA A 194 -2.15 11.41 7.70
N LYS A 195 -1.21 10.99 6.84
CA LYS A 195 -0.22 11.90 6.22
C LYS A 195 -0.90 12.99 5.40
N ILE A 196 -1.95 12.65 4.63
CA ILE A 196 -2.71 13.62 3.85
C ILE A 196 -3.38 14.63 4.78
N ALA A 197 -4.07 14.17 5.82
CA ALA A 197 -4.72 15.06 6.79
C ALA A 197 -3.73 15.99 7.50
N LEU A 198 -2.58 15.48 7.94
CA LEU A 198 -1.52 16.28 8.56
C LEU A 198 -0.91 17.31 7.59
N SER A 199 -0.78 16.98 6.30
CA SER A 199 -0.28 17.94 5.31
C SER A 199 -1.23 19.12 5.06
N ASN A 200 -2.54 18.92 5.30
CA ASN A 200 -3.57 19.95 5.16
C ASN A 200 -3.75 20.80 6.45
N GLN A 201 -3.03 20.47 7.53
CA GLN A 201 -3.15 21.12 8.85
C GLN A 201 -2.94 22.64 8.81
N ALA A 202 -2.12 23.15 7.88
CA ALA A 202 -1.87 24.59 7.74
C ALA A 202 -3.14 25.41 7.39
N ALA A 203 -4.21 24.76 6.89
CA ALA A 203 -5.45 25.42 6.51
C ALA A 203 -6.56 25.33 7.58
N LEU A 204 -6.42 24.46 8.59
CA LEU A 204 -7.52 24.01 9.45
C LEU A 204 -7.24 24.41 10.90
N GLY A 205 -7.69 25.59 11.31
CA GLY A 205 -7.49 26.15 12.66
C GLY A 205 -8.17 25.42 13.82
N SER A 206 -8.61 24.17 13.63
CA SER A 206 -9.50 23.42 14.54
C SER A 206 -8.84 22.22 15.23
N GLY A 207 -7.52 22.03 15.09
CA GLY A 207 -6.77 20.95 15.75
C GLY A 207 -6.90 19.58 15.07
N ILE A 208 -5.93 18.70 15.32
CA ILE A 208 -5.93 17.30 14.86
C ILE A 208 -5.59 16.43 16.07
N CYS A 209 -6.37 15.38 16.32
CA CYS A 209 -6.10 14.42 17.39
C CYS A 209 -5.97 12.99 16.85
N LEU A 210 -5.11 12.19 17.47
CA LEU A 210 -4.95 10.78 17.18
C LEU A 210 -5.33 9.94 18.39
N LEU A 211 -6.07 8.87 18.14
CA LEU A 211 -6.47 7.89 19.14
C LEU A 211 -5.84 6.54 18.80
N MET A 212 -5.20 5.92 19.79
CA MET A 212 -4.80 4.51 19.75
C MET A 212 -5.76 3.70 20.61
N VAL A 213 -6.28 2.61 20.07
CA VAL A 213 -7.33 1.79 20.69
C VAL A 213 -6.90 0.33 20.68
N ASP A 214 -7.14 -0.39 21.77
CA ASP A 214 -6.86 -1.82 21.86
C ASP A 214 -7.95 -2.55 22.66
N ILE A 215 -8.27 -3.77 22.22
CA ILE A 215 -9.27 -4.62 22.87
C ILE A 215 -8.67 -5.27 24.11
N ASP A 216 -9.27 -4.96 25.26
CA ASP A 216 -8.80 -5.47 26.54
C ASP A 216 -8.95 -7.00 26.61
N HIS A 217 -7.89 -7.67 27.08
CA HIS A 217 -7.88 -9.12 27.30
C HIS A 217 -8.20 -9.95 26.06
N PHE A 218 -7.91 -9.45 24.85
CA PHE A 218 -8.26 -10.14 23.60
C PHE A 218 -7.67 -11.54 23.47
N LYS A 219 -6.44 -11.76 23.93
CA LYS A 219 -5.86 -13.12 24.02
C LYS A 219 -6.73 -14.08 24.84
N THR A 220 -7.22 -13.65 25.99
CA THR A 220 -8.12 -14.47 26.84
C THR A 220 -9.44 -14.77 26.12
N ILE A 221 -9.96 -13.82 25.33
CA ILE A 221 -11.16 -14.03 24.49
C ILE A 221 -10.88 -15.15 23.47
N ASN A 222 -9.75 -15.10 22.77
CA ASN A 222 -9.35 -16.14 21.82
C ASN A 222 -9.13 -17.50 22.49
N ASP A 223 -8.45 -17.52 23.63
CA ASP A 223 -8.15 -18.75 24.37
C ASP A 223 -9.44 -19.41 24.91
N THR A 224 -10.46 -18.61 25.26
CA THR A 224 -11.72 -19.10 25.84
C THR A 224 -12.74 -19.50 24.76
N TYR A 225 -12.82 -18.73 23.67
CA TYR A 225 -13.91 -18.83 22.69
C TYR A 225 -13.46 -19.17 21.26
N GLY A 226 -12.15 -19.27 21.02
CA GLY A 226 -11.55 -19.56 19.73
C GLY A 226 -11.41 -18.33 18.81
N HIS A 227 -10.48 -18.42 17.86
CA HIS A 227 -10.14 -17.34 16.94
C HIS A 227 -11.34 -16.84 16.09
N LEU A 228 -12.24 -17.73 15.68
CA LEU A 228 -13.45 -17.34 14.93
C LEU A 228 -14.37 -16.41 15.72
N PHE A 229 -14.40 -16.55 17.05
CA PHE A 229 -15.13 -15.62 17.92
C PHE A 229 -14.35 -14.32 18.08
N GLY A 230 -13.03 -14.38 18.27
CA GLY A 230 -12.16 -13.20 18.25
C GLY A 230 -12.36 -12.33 17.01
N ASP A 231 -12.43 -12.95 15.83
CA ASP A 231 -12.70 -12.26 14.56
C ASP A 231 -14.06 -11.55 14.53
N LYS A 232 -15.07 -12.07 15.23
CA LYS A 232 -16.36 -11.38 15.39
C LYS A 232 -16.24 -10.19 16.33
N VAL A 233 -15.46 -10.32 17.40
CA VAL A 233 -15.17 -9.21 18.33
C VAL A 233 -14.45 -8.09 17.59
N ILE A 234 -13.38 -8.39 16.84
CA ILE A 234 -12.64 -7.42 16.05
C ILE A 234 -13.58 -6.69 15.07
N ARG A 235 -14.42 -7.42 14.33
CA ARG A 235 -15.39 -6.82 13.42
C ARG A 235 -16.40 -5.91 14.12
N ALA A 236 -16.93 -6.33 15.27
CA ALA A 236 -17.88 -5.53 16.04
C ALA A 236 -17.26 -4.24 16.55
N VAL A 237 -16.03 -4.30 17.07
CA VAL A 237 -15.27 -3.12 17.52
C VAL A 237 -14.98 -2.21 16.34
N ALA A 238 -14.45 -2.74 15.22
CA ALA A 238 -14.17 -1.94 14.02
C ALA A 238 -15.41 -1.21 13.48
N ASN A 239 -16.55 -1.90 13.40
CA ASN A 239 -17.82 -1.28 12.99
C ASN A 239 -18.28 -0.19 13.97
N THR A 240 -18.07 -0.41 15.27
CA THR A 240 -18.38 0.60 16.29
C THR A 240 -17.52 1.84 16.11
N LEU A 241 -16.20 1.68 15.96
CA LEU A 241 -15.27 2.78 15.72
C LEU A 241 -15.61 3.53 14.42
N LYS A 242 -15.85 2.80 13.33
CA LYS A 242 -16.24 3.35 12.01
C LYS A 242 -17.53 4.16 12.07
N SER A 243 -18.49 3.78 12.91
CA SER A 243 -19.77 4.51 13.06
C SER A 243 -19.62 5.88 13.75
N LYS A 244 -18.48 6.14 14.40
CA LYS A 244 -18.23 7.33 15.21
C LYS A 244 -17.30 8.35 14.53
N VAL A 245 -16.71 8.00 13.40
CA VAL A 245 -15.88 8.90 12.57
C VAL A 245 -16.72 9.55 11.46
N ARG A 246 -16.40 10.78 11.07
CA ARG A 246 -17.14 11.53 10.04
C ARG A 246 -16.21 12.38 9.17
N GLY A 247 -16.67 12.72 7.96
CA GLY A 247 -15.97 13.69 7.10
C GLY A 247 -14.54 13.28 6.78
N GLN A 248 -13.56 14.05 7.27
CA GLN A 248 -12.12 13.83 7.05
C GLN A 248 -11.46 12.90 8.07
N ASP A 249 -12.22 12.41 9.06
CA ASP A 249 -11.72 11.45 10.03
C ASP A 249 -11.34 10.12 9.34
N SER A 250 -10.35 9.43 9.90
CA SER A 250 -9.94 8.11 9.42
C SER A 250 -9.86 7.10 10.55
N VAL A 251 -10.14 5.84 10.22
CA VAL A 251 -10.05 4.70 11.13
C VAL A 251 -9.33 3.57 10.42
N GLY A 252 -8.34 2.97 11.09
CA GLY A 252 -7.63 1.82 10.57
C GLY A 252 -7.21 0.82 11.63
N ARG A 253 -7.00 -0.42 11.19
CA ARG A 253 -6.48 -1.51 12.01
C ARG A 253 -4.97 -1.57 11.88
N MET A 254 -4.28 -1.38 13.00
CA MET A 254 -2.82 -1.28 13.06
C MET A 254 -2.16 -2.66 13.25
N GLY A 255 -2.87 -3.58 13.89
CA GLY A 255 -2.39 -4.91 14.26
C GLY A 255 -3.53 -5.85 14.63
N GLY A 256 -3.22 -6.96 15.33
CA GLY A 256 -4.17 -8.02 15.70
C GLY A 256 -5.47 -7.48 16.31
N GLU A 257 -5.37 -6.84 17.48
CA GLU A 257 -6.49 -6.22 18.20
C GLU A 257 -6.40 -4.69 18.33
N GLU A 258 -5.49 -4.08 17.58
CA GLU A 258 -5.12 -2.66 17.69
C GLU A 258 -5.70 -1.83 16.55
N PHE A 259 -6.24 -0.66 16.89
CA PHE A 259 -6.83 0.30 15.96
C PHE A 259 -6.26 1.69 16.20
N ALA A 260 -6.21 2.49 15.13
CA ALA A 260 -5.90 3.90 15.20
C ALA A 260 -7.01 4.71 14.54
N LEU A 261 -7.27 5.90 15.10
CA LEU A 261 -8.18 6.87 14.53
C LEU A 261 -7.48 8.22 14.47
N LEU A 262 -7.70 8.95 13.37
CA LEU A 262 -7.33 10.34 13.25
C LEU A 262 -8.61 11.16 13.16
N LEU A 263 -8.79 12.09 14.10
CA LEU A 263 -9.89 13.02 14.13
C LEU A 263 -9.40 14.35 13.58
N ALA A 264 -9.91 14.72 12.41
CA ALA A 264 -9.60 15.99 11.77
C ALA A 264 -10.50 17.08 12.37
N GLU A 265 -10.01 18.31 12.38
CA GLU A 265 -10.78 19.48 12.86
C GLU A 265 -11.34 19.29 14.29
N THR A 266 -10.59 18.57 15.13
CA THR A 266 -11.03 18.17 16.47
C THR A 266 -9.96 18.49 17.50
N ASP A 267 -10.33 19.32 18.48
CA ASP A 267 -9.51 19.63 19.64
C ASP A 267 -9.47 18.46 20.65
N ILE A 268 -8.59 18.55 21.64
CA ILE A 268 -8.42 17.47 22.61
C ILE A 268 -9.70 17.14 23.42
N SER A 269 -10.54 18.15 23.68
CA SER A 269 -11.81 17.98 24.40
C SER A 269 -12.84 17.20 23.59
N GLY A 270 -12.98 17.54 22.30
CA GLY A 270 -13.79 16.82 21.34
C GLY A 270 -13.29 15.39 21.16
N ALA A 271 -11.98 15.20 21.02
CA ALA A 271 -11.36 13.89 20.88
C ALA A 271 -11.63 12.99 22.09
N LEU A 272 -11.52 13.52 23.31
CA LEU A 272 -11.85 12.80 24.54
C LEU A 272 -13.33 12.40 24.59
N THR A 273 -14.23 13.29 24.16
CA THR A 273 -15.66 13.01 24.09
C THR A 273 -15.96 11.87 23.11
N VAL A 274 -15.34 11.89 21.94
CA VAL A 274 -15.45 10.81 20.93
C VAL A 274 -14.90 9.50 21.48
N ALA A 275 -13.72 9.53 22.11
CA ALA A 275 -13.08 8.36 22.71
C ALA A 275 -13.97 7.71 23.79
N GLU A 276 -14.49 8.49 24.75
CA GLU A 276 -15.35 7.95 25.81
C GLU A 276 -16.67 7.40 25.28
N ASN A 277 -17.22 8.02 24.23
CA ASN A 277 -18.41 7.49 23.57
C ASN A 277 -18.12 6.16 22.87
N MET A 278 -16.98 6.01 22.20
CA MET A 278 -16.55 4.73 21.62
C MET A 278 -16.38 3.67 22.70
N ARG A 279 -15.65 3.99 23.77
CA ARG A 279 -15.40 3.08 24.90
C ARG A 279 -16.69 2.56 25.52
N LYS A 280 -17.62 3.45 25.89
CA LYS A 280 -18.93 3.08 26.46
C LYS A 280 -19.80 2.29 25.49
N THR A 281 -19.73 2.60 24.19
CA THR A 281 -20.50 1.86 23.18
C THR A 281 -20.00 0.42 23.08
N VAL A 282 -18.68 0.21 23.04
CA VAL A 282 -18.07 -1.13 23.00
C VAL A 282 -18.35 -1.90 24.29
N GLU A 283 -18.20 -1.26 25.45
CA GLU A 283 -18.52 -1.85 26.76
C GLU A 283 -19.97 -2.35 26.85
N GLY A 284 -20.91 -1.64 26.24
CA GLY A 284 -22.32 -2.02 26.16
C GLY A 284 -22.66 -3.05 25.09
N CYS A 285 -21.73 -3.41 24.19
CA CYS A 285 -22.00 -4.37 23.12
C CYS A 285 -22.14 -5.80 23.67
N GLN A 286 -23.25 -6.45 23.30
CA GLN A 286 -23.46 -7.88 23.56
C GLN A 286 -23.20 -8.67 22.27
N ILE A 287 -22.18 -9.53 22.28
CA ILE A 287 -21.82 -10.35 21.12
C ILE A 287 -22.33 -11.78 21.34
N HIS A 288 -23.10 -12.29 20.37
CA HIS A 288 -23.74 -13.59 20.47
C HIS A 288 -22.81 -14.69 19.93
N ARG A 289 -22.74 -15.82 20.65
CA ARG A 289 -22.18 -17.06 20.12
C ARG A 289 -23.22 -17.75 19.22
N VAL A 290 -22.75 -18.41 18.16
CA VAL A 290 -23.63 -19.19 17.26
C VAL A 290 -24.08 -20.49 17.94
N ASP A 291 -23.24 -21.01 18.85
CA ASP A 291 -23.39 -22.37 19.38
C ASP A 291 -23.89 -22.40 20.83
N ALA A 292 -24.20 -21.24 21.43
CA ALA A 292 -24.72 -21.13 22.79
C ALA A 292 -25.65 -19.91 22.90
N GLN A 293 -26.78 -20.06 23.59
CA GLN A 293 -27.68 -18.94 23.92
C GLN A 293 -27.08 -17.92 24.92
N GLU A 294 -25.81 -18.10 25.30
CA GLU A 294 -25.14 -17.25 26.27
C GLU A 294 -24.60 -15.99 25.58
N LYS A 295 -25.02 -14.83 26.10
CA LYS A 295 -24.52 -13.53 25.66
C LYS A 295 -23.19 -13.26 26.34
N ILE A 296 -22.14 -13.03 25.54
CA ILE A 296 -20.85 -12.62 26.08
C ILE A 296 -20.86 -11.09 26.15
N GLY A 297 -20.96 -10.57 27.37
CA GLY A 297 -20.80 -9.15 27.68
C GLY A 297 -19.42 -8.86 28.26
N GLY A 298 -19.10 -7.58 28.44
CA GLY A 298 -17.87 -7.15 29.12
C GLY A 298 -16.63 -7.07 28.23
N ILE A 299 -16.81 -6.99 26.90
CA ILE A 299 -15.72 -6.62 26.00
C ILE A 299 -15.46 -5.13 26.19
N THR A 300 -14.26 -4.77 26.60
CA THR A 300 -13.87 -3.38 26.82
C THR A 300 -12.69 -3.02 25.92
N ILE A 301 -12.51 -1.73 25.71
CA ILE A 301 -11.35 -1.18 25.00
C ILE A 301 -10.64 -0.17 25.89
N SER A 302 -9.32 -0.14 25.80
CA SER A 302 -8.50 0.94 26.33
C SER A 302 -8.14 1.90 25.21
N ILE A 303 -8.11 3.20 25.51
CA ILE A 303 -7.85 4.26 24.53
C ILE A 303 -6.74 5.19 25.05
N GLY A 304 -5.81 5.55 24.17
CA GLY A 304 -4.86 6.64 24.36
C GLY A 304 -5.11 7.75 23.36
N VAL A 305 -5.08 9.01 23.80
CA VAL A 305 -5.37 10.18 22.97
C VAL A 305 -4.16 11.12 22.96
N ALA A 306 -3.78 11.60 21.78
CA ALA A 306 -2.76 12.63 21.63
C ALA A 306 -3.25 13.73 20.68
N GLU A 307 -3.02 14.98 21.07
CA GLU A 307 -3.24 16.15 20.22
C GLU A 307 -1.98 16.41 19.40
N CYS A 308 -2.15 16.72 18.11
CA CYS A 308 -1.06 17.09 17.22
C CYS A 308 -0.60 18.51 17.55
N THR A 309 0.69 18.64 17.88
CA THR A 309 1.34 19.94 18.11
C THR A 309 2.16 20.37 16.89
N SER A 310 2.53 21.65 16.84
CA SER A 310 3.30 22.20 15.72
C SER A 310 4.65 21.49 15.56
N GLY A 311 4.83 20.82 14.42
CA GLY A 311 6.07 20.11 14.10
C GLY A 311 6.04 18.61 14.38
N ASP A 312 4.95 18.07 14.95
CA ASP A 312 4.80 16.63 15.13
C ASP A 312 4.71 15.92 13.77
N SER A 313 5.49 14.84 13.61
CA SER A 313 5.27 13.89 12.53
C SER A 313 4.16 12.89 12.91
N LEU A 314 3.63 12.16 11.93
CA LEU A 314 2.71 11.05 12.21
C LEU A 314 3.31 10.02 13.19
N LEU A 315 4.63 9.79 13.10
CA LEU A 315 5.33 8.85 13.97
C LEU A 315 5.33 9.33 15.42
N ASP A 316 5.55 10.62 15.65
CA ASP A 316 5.53 11.23 16.98
C ASP A 316 4.13 11.13 17.58
N LEU A 317 3.11 11.47 16.78
CA LEU A 317 1.71 11.45 17.20
C LEU A 317 1.22 10.04 17.56
N LEU A 318 1.59 9.03 16.75
CA LEU A 318 1.37 7.61 17.06
C LEU A 318 2.07 7.21 18.36
N GLY A 319 3.33 7.63 18.55
CA GLY A 319 4.09 7.34 19.76
C GLY A 319 3.50 7.98 21.03
N HIS A 320 2.97 9.19 20.93
CA HIS A 320 2.28 9.87 22.03
C HIS A 320 0.97 9.15 22.41
N ALA A 321 0.14 8.82 21.43
CA ALA A 321 -1.11 8.11 21.68
C ALA A 321 -0.87 6.68 22.22
N ASP A 322 0.15 5.97 21.73
CA ASP A 322 0.54 4.65 22.23
C ASP A 322 0.99 4.69 23.70
N LYS A 323 1.81 5.67 24.07
CA LYS A 323 2.19 5.89 25.48
C LYS A 323 0.96 6.11 26.37
N ALA A 324 -0.01 6.89 25.91
CA ALA A 324 -1.26 7.11 26.63
C ALA A 324 -2.11 5.82 26.73
N LEU A 325 -2.18 5.04 25.67
CA LEU A 325 -2.87 3.74 25.65
C LEU A 325 -2.23 2.77 26.64
N TYR A 326 -0.89 2.75 26.70
CA TYR A 326 -0.15 1.95 27.68
C TYR A 326 -0.52 2.34 29.12
N VAL A 327 -0.64 3.63 29.42
CA VAL A 327 -1.11 4.12 30.74
C VAL A 327 -2.54 3.66 31.01
N SER A 328 -3.45 3.75 30.04
CA SER A 328 -4.82 3.23 30.17
C SER A 328 -4.84 1.74 30.54
N LYS A 329 -4.03 0.93 29.85
CA LYS A 329 -3.90 -0.51 30.15
C LYS A 329 -3.32 -0.77 31.54
N LYS A 330 -2.32 0.00 31.97
CA LYS A 330 -1.66 -0.19 33.27
C LYS A 330 -2.50 0.24 34.45
N GLN A 331 -3.33 1.27 34.30
CA GLN A 331 -4.13 1.78 35.43
C GLN A 331 -5.45 1.02 35.64
N GLY A 332 -5.70 -0.06 34.89
CA GLY A 332 -6.87 -0.93 35.10
C GLY A 332 -7.75 -1.12 33.88
N ARG A 333 -7.31 -0.72 32.68
CA ARG A 333 -8.02 -0.91 31.40
C ARG A 333 -9.38 -0.19 31.38
N ASN A 334 -10.15 -0.43 30.32
CA ASN A 334 -11.48 0.15 30.09
C ASN A 334 -11.52 1.65 30.40
N ARG A 335 -10.56 2.40 29.84
CA ARG A 335 -10.44 3.84 30.08
C ARG A 335 -9.74 4.55 28.94
N THR A 336 -9.89 5.86 28.94
CA THR A 336 -9.19 6.79 28.08
C THR A 336 -8.15 7.57 28.87
N THR A 337 -6.94 7.72 28.33
CA THR A 337 -5.89 8.59 28.88
C THR A 337 -5.44 9.57 27.81
N VAL A 338 -5.26 10.84 28.17
CA VAL A 338 -4.69 11.87 27.29
C VAL A 338 -3.19 11.96 27.55
N TYR A 339 -2.39 12.02 26.48
CA TYR A 339 -0.93 12.06 26.56
C TYR A 339 -0.42 13.25 27.39
N ALA A 340 -1.03 14.43 27.23
CA ALA A 340 -0.66 15.64 27.97
C ALA A 340 -0.86 15.52 29.50
N ASP A 341 -1.75 14.63 29.96
CA ASP A 341 -2.04 14.43 31.38
C ASP A 341 -1.08 13.42 32.05
N ILE A 342 -0.21 12.77 31.26
CA ILE A 342 0.78 11.84 31.78
C ILE A 342 1.86 12.66 32.49
N LYS A 343 1.82 12.63 33.83
CA LYS A 343 2.89 13.22 34.65
C LYS A 343 4.22 12.54 34.29
N ALA A 344 5.23 13.35 33.97
CA ALA A 344 6.60 12.88 33.85
C ALA A 344 7.01 12.19 35.16
N PRO A 345 7.77 11.08 35.09
CA PRO A 345 8.18 10.32 36.27
C PRO A 345 9.00 11.14 37.27
#